data_AF-A0A415ITJ8-F1
#
_entry.id   AF-A0A415ITJ8-F1
#
_cell.length_a   1.000
_cell.length_b   1.000
_cell.length_c   1.000
_cell.angle_alpha   90.00
_cell.angle_beta   90.00
_cell.angle_gamma   90.00
#
_symmetry.space_group_name_H-M   'P 1'
#
loop_
_entity.id
_entity.type
_entity.pdbx_description
1 polymer ?
#
loop_
_entity_poly.entity_id
_entity_poly.type
_entity_poly.pdbx_seq_one_letter_code
_entity_poly.pdbx_strand_id
1 'polypeptide(L)'
;MEKYVGFITQDIRSGVTIIFICLILICSVCMLDLWTGIDAARANRERICSRPLRKTGTKIVDYFRLLLFFIMIDILGLCFPWYNLPYGAVIGTLGVLIVEGLSVIENFKKKKSHAAEVADLAMRITECATPEEAQKIIKTIKEGVKK
;
A
#
# COMPACT_ATOMS: atom_id res chain seq x y z
N MET A 1 0.20 44.65 -17.59
CA MET A 1 0.70 43.98 -16.36
C MET A 1 -0.33 43.03 -15.77
N GLU A 2 -1.62 43.38 -15.70
CA GLU A 2 -2.68 42.51 -15.14
C GLU A 2 -2.81 41.13 -15.80
N LYS A 3 -2.68 41.02 -17.13
CA LYS A 3 -2.72 39.71 -17.83
C LYS A 3 -1.56 38.78 -17.45
N TYR A 4 -0.36 39.33 -17.21
CA TYR A 4 0.82 38.55 -16.81
C TYR A 4 0.70 38.09 -15.34
N VAL A 5 0.21 38.97 -14.46
CA VAL A 5 -0.07 38.62 -13.07
C VAL A 5 -1.17 37.54 -13.00
N GLY A 6 -2.22 37.66 -13.81
CA GLY A 6 -3.29 36.67 -13.93
C GLY A 6 -2.78 35.28 -14.35
N PHE A 7 -1.95 35.21 -15.38
CA PHE A 7 -1.33 33.97 -15.86
C PHE A 7 -0.47 33.30 -14.77
N ILE A 8 0.40 34.07 -14.11
CA ILE A 8 1.26 33.56 -13.02
C ILE A 8 0.41 33.06 -11.84
N THR A 9 -0.63 33.79 -11.45
CA THR A 9 -1.52 33.35 -10.35
C THR A 9 -2.32 32.10 -10.69
N GLN A 10 -2.67 31.89 -11.97
CA GLN A 10 -3.37 30.72 -12.44
C GLN A 10 -2.47 29.48 -12.46
N ASP A 11 -1.22 29.61 -12.86
CA ASP A 11 -0.23 28.52 -12.86
C ASP A 11 0.12 28.09 -11.45
N ILE A 12 0.34 29.03 -10.52
CA ILE A 12 0.60 28.72 -9.11
C ILE A 12 -0.60 28.01 -8.49
N ARG A 13 -1.83 28.47 -8.75
CA ARG A 13 -3.06 27.81 -8.26
C ARG A 13 -3.15 26.37 -8.78
N SER A 14 -2.82 26.15 -10.05
CA SER A 14 -2.86 24.82 -10.67
C SER A 14 -1.80 23.90 -10.07
N GLY A 15 -0.57 24.39 -9.88
CA GLY A 15 0.51 23.64 -9.23
C GLY A 15 0.18 23.24 -7.79
N VAL A 16 -0.34 24.17 -6.99
CA VAL A 16 -0.77 23.88 -5.60
C VAL A 16 -1.89 22.86 -5.57
N THR A 17 -2.86 22.96 -6.49
CA THR A 17 -3.97 22.00 -6.58
C THR A 17 -3.46 20.59 -6.89
N ILE A 18 -2.49 20.46 -7.81
CA ILE A 18 -1.89 19.16 -8.14
C ILE A 18 -1.14 18.57 -6.95
N ILE A 19 -0.32 19.36 -6.26
CA ILE A 19 0.42 18.92 -5.07
C ILE A 19 -0.56 18.45 -3.99
N PHE A 20 -1.66 19.17 -3.80
CA PHE A 20 -2.70 18.78 -2.83
C PHE A 20 -3.37 17.45 -3.19
N ILE A 21 -3.69 17.24 -4.47
CA ILE A 21 -4.21 15.95 -4.96
C ILE A 21 -3.19 14.83 -4.72
N CYS A 22 -1.91 15.06 -5.03
CA CYS A 22 -0.80 14.13 -4.79
C CYS A 22 -0.71 13.71 -3.31
N LEU A 23 -0.83 14.66 -2.38
CA LEU A 23 -0.83 14.39 -0.94
C LEU A 23 -2.02 13.51 -0.50
N ILE A 24 -3.23 13.83 -0.96
CA ILE A 24 -4.44 13.03 -0.67
C ILE A 24 -4.29 11.62 -1.24
N LEU A 25 -3.72 11.51 -2.43
CA LEU A 25 -3.56 10.24 -3.13
C LEU A 25 -2.58 9.33 -2.37
N ILE A 26 -1.45 9.87 -1.89
CA ILE A 26 -0.50 9.14 -1.02
C ILE A 26 -1.20 8.62 0.25
N CYS A 27 -1.96 9.47 0.93
CA CYS A 27 -2.74 9.04 2.11
C CYS A 27 -3.70 7.89 1.75
N SER A 28 -4.41 8.03 0.64
CA SER A 28 -5.38 7.04 0.17
C SER A 28 -4.73 5.69 -0.11
N VAL A 29 -3.58 5.65 -0.80
CA VAL A 29 -2.90 4.38 -1.10
C VAL A 29 -2.32 3.72 0.14
N CYS A 30 -1.77 4.48 1.09
CA CYS A 30 -1.30 3.91 2.36
C CYS A 30 -2.45 3.34 3.20
N MET A 31 -3.64 3.95 3.14
CA MET A 31 -4.84 3.42 3.81
C MET A 31 -5.36 2.15 3.13
N LEU A 32 -5.31 2.08 1.78
CA LEU A 32 -5.65 0.87 1.04
C LEU A 32 -4.66 -0.27 1.34
N ASP A 33 -3.34 0.01 1.39
CA ASP A 33 -2.34 -0.98 1.81
C ASP A 33 -2.63 -1.52 3.22
N LEU A 34 -2.93 -0.63 4.17
CA LEU A 34 -3.30 -1.04 5.52
C LEU A 34 -4.58 -1.88 5.56
N TRP A 35 -5.63 -1.47 4.83
CA TRP A 35 -6.88 -2.23 4.77
C TRP A 35 -6.66 -3.60 4.14
N THR A 36 -5.98 -3.69 2.99
CA THR A 36 -5.70 -4.97 2.34
C THR A 36 -4.82 -5.88 3.23
N GLY A 37 -3.88 -5.31 3.98
CA GLY A 37 -3.09 -6.03 4.98
C GLY A 37 -3.94 -6.56 6.14
N ILE A 38 -4.89 -5.76 6.66
CA ILE A 38 -5.82 -6.20 7.71
C ILE A 38 -6.78 -7.29 7.18
N ASP A 39 -7.27 -7.15 5.95
CA ASP A 39 -8.16 -8.14 5.33
C ASP A 39 -7.43 -9.48 5.06
N ALA A 40 -6.17 -9.42 4.62
CA ALA A 40 -5.32 -10.60 4.49
C ALA A 40 -5.05 -11.27 5.84
N ALA A 41 -4.70 -10.51 6.89
CA ALA A 41 -4.49 -11.04 8.23
C ALA A 41 -5.77 -11.68 8.81
N ARG A 42 -6.94 -11.07 8.56
CA ARG A 42 -8.24 -11.62 8.95
C ARG A 42 -8.55 -12.94 8.25
N ALA A 43 -8.26 -13.03 6.95
CA ALA A 43 -8.44 -14.28 6.18
C ALA A 43 -7.56 -15.42 6.72
N ASN A 44 -6.34 -15.10 7.15
CA ASN A 44 -5.37 -16.06 7.68
C ASN A 44 -5.52 -16.34 9.19
N ARG A 45 -6.54 -15.75 9.85
CA ARG A 45 -6.76 -15.81 11.32
C ARG A 45 -5.53 -15.41 12.17
N GLU A 46 -4.69 -14.54 11.64
CA GLU A 46 -3.57 -13.98 12.40
C GLU A 46 -4.07 -12.93 13.42
N ARG A 47 -3.33 -12.72 14.51
CA ARG A 47 -3.72 -11.72 15.52
C ARG A 47 -3.61 -10.31 14.94
N ILE A 48 -4.74 -9.61 14.86
CA ILE A 48 -4.79 -8.19 14.47
C ILE A 48 -4.27 -7.37 15.66
N CYS A 49 -3.01 -6.94 15.58
CA CYS A 49 -2.39 -6.04 16.56
C CYS A 49 -2.48 -4.57 16.08
N SER A 50 -2.24 -3.60 16.97
CA SER A 50 -2.16 -2.16 16.62
C SER A 50 -0.86 -1.76 15.88
N ARG A 51 0.12 -2.67 15.85
CA ARG A 51 1.44 -2.48 15.25
C ARG A 51 1.43 -2.11 13.74
N PRO A 52 0.55 -2.65 12.88
CA PRO A 52 0.44 -2.28 11.47
C PRO A 52 0.03 -0.81 11.28
N LEU A 53 -0.91 -0.31 12.08
CA LEU A 53 -1.34 1.09 12.03
C LEU A 53 -0.17 2.04 12.33
N ARG A 54 0.67 1.71 13.32
CA ARG A 54 1.88 2.49 13.64
C ARG A 54 2.88 2.47 12.48
N LYS A 55 3.03 1.32 11.81
CA LYS A 55 3.90 1.16 10.65
C LYS A 55 3.41 2.01 9.46
N THR A 56 2.11 2.02 9.19
CA THR A 56 1.50 2.87 8.16
C THR A 56 1.65 4.35 8.47
N GLY A 57 1.52 4.75 9.75
CA GLY A 57 1.80 6.13 10.17
C GLY A 57 3.24 6.55 9.85
N THR A 58 4.23 5.70 10.14
CA THR A 58 5.63 5.96 9.78
C THR A 58 5.82 6.04 8.26
N LYS A 59 5.22 5.12 7.48
CA LYS A 59 5.25 5.17 6.00
C LYS A 59 4.72 6.50 5.46
N ILE A 60 3.57 6.96 5.95
CA ILE A 60 2.97 8.24 5.51
C ILE A 60 3.94 9.39 5.79
N VAL A 61 4.54 9.44 6.99
CA VAL A 61 5.51 10.49 7.35
C VAL A 61 6.73 10.44 6.44
N ASP A 62 7.28 9.26 6.16
CA ASP A 62 8.44 9.10 5.29
C ASP A 62 8.13 9.48 3.84
N TYR A 63 6.94 9.15 3.34
CA TYR A 63 6.50 9.58 2.00
C TYR A 63 6.23 11.08 1.91
N PHE A 64 5.71 11.71 2.97
CA PHE A 64 5.61 13.17 3.00
C PHE A 64 6.97 13.85 3.04
N ARG A 65 7.95 13.29 3.76
CA ARG A 65 9.33 13.79 3.72
C ARG A 65 9.91 13.66 2.33
N LEU A 66 9.72 12.53 1.67
CA LEU A 66 10.16 12.31 0.29
C LEU A 66 9.49 13.31 -0.67
N LEU A 67 8.17 13.49 -0.57
CA LEU A 67 7.43 14.42 -1.42
C LEU A 67 7.86 15.86 -1.18
N LEU A 68 8.18 16.26 0.05
CA LEU A 68 8.74 17.58 0.34
C LEU A 68 10.04 17.84 -0.43
N PHE A 69 10.94 16.85 -0.51
CA PHE A 69 12.14 16.99 -1.35
C PHE A 69 11.79 17.19 -2.82
N PHE A 70 10.81 16.46 -3.35
CA PHE A 70 10.35 16.65 -4.73
C PHE A 70 9.70 18.01 -4.97
N ILE A 71 8.94 18.53 -4.00
CA ILE A 71 8.37 19.88 -4.06
C ILE A 71 9.49 20.94 -4.06
N MET A 72 10.59 20.73 -3.32
CA MET A 72 11.74 21.64 -3.41
C MET A 72 12.37 21.63 -4.81
N ILE A 73 12.42 20.47 -5.47
CA ILE A 73 12.85 20.37 -6.88
C ILE A 73 11.87 21.12 -7.79
N ASP A 74 10.55 21.01 -7.54
CA ASP A 74 9.54 21.75 -8.29
C ASP A 74 9.71 23.27 -8.15
N ILE A 75 10.04 23.76 -6.95
CA ILE A 75 10.31 25.18 -6.70
C ILE A 75 11.53 25.66 -7.50
N LEU A 76 12.60 24.85 -7.56
CA LEU A 76 13.75 25.13 -8.44
C LEU A 76 13.37 25.06 -9.92
N GLY A 77 12.43 24.17 -10.26
CA GLY A 77 11.85 24.04 -11.58
C GLY A 77 11.17 25.33 -12.05
N LEU A 78 10.46 26.04 -11.18
CA LEU A 78 9.80 27.31 -11.51
C LEU A 78 10.77 28.41 -12.00
N CYS A 79 12.08 28.27 -11.77
CA CYS A 79 13.08 29.16 -12.35
C CYS A 79 13.22 28.99 -13.88
N PHE A 80 12.68 27.91 -14.45
CA PHE A 80 12.77 27.60 -15.87
C PHE A 80 11.44 27.87 -16.60
N PRO A 81 11.46 28.57 -17.76
CA PRO A 81 10.24 28.95 -18.49
C PRO A 81 9.39 27.78 -19.02
N TRP A 82 9.96 26.57 -19.10
CA TRP A 82 9.28 25.36 -19.58
C TRP A 82 8.65 24.53 -18.46
N TYR A 83 8.81 24.97 -17.20
CA TYR A 83 8.37 24.23 -16.02
C TYR A 83 6.98 24.68 -15.57
N ASN A 84 5.95 24.25 -16.30
CA ASN A 84 4.57 24.70 -16.09
C ASN A 84 3.77 23.86 -15.08
N LEU A 85 4.33 22.74 -14.61
CA LEU A 85 3.67 21.79 -13.72
C LEU A 85 4.66 21.26 -12.67
N PRO A 86 4.18 20.85 -11.47
CA PRO A 86 5.04 20.28 -10.44
C PRO A 86 5.39 18.81 -10.78
N TYR A 87 6.30 18.63 -11.75
CA TYR A 87 6.70 17.32 -12.26
C TYR A 87 7.35 16.44 -11.18
N GLY A 88 8.13 17.03 -10.29
CA GLY A 88 8.75 16.36 -9.15
C GLY A 88 7.70 15.72 -8.25
N ALA A 89 6.71 16.49 -7.78
CA ALA A 89 5.64 15.96 -6.93
C ALA A 89 4.87 14.82 -7.62
N VAL A 90 4.57 14.96 -8.92
CA VAL A 90 3.89 13.91 -9.70
C VAL A 90 4.72 12.62 -9.77
N ILE A 91 6.02 12.73 -10.09
CA ILE A 91 6.93 11.59 -10.16
C ILE A 91 7.08 10.93 -8.78
N GLY A 92 7.23 11.75 -7.73
CA GLY A 92 7.32 11.27 -6.35
C GLY A 92 6.08 10.47 -5.93
N THR A 93 4.89 11.02 -6.22
CA THR A 93 3.62 10.32 -5.98
C THR A 93 3.52 9.02 -6.78
N LEU A 94 3.88 9.03 -8.07
CA LEU A 94 3.86 7.82 -8.90
C LEU A 94 4.78 6.72 -8.33
N GLY A 95 5.97 7.08 -7.83
CA GLY A 95 6.87 6.15 -7.16
C GLY A 95 6.25 5.49 -5.93
N VAL A 96 5.60 6.28 -5.07
CA VAL A 96 4.88 5.76 -3.89
C VAL A 96 3.76 4.80 -4.29
N LEU A 97 3.03 5.13 -5.36
CA LEU A 97 1.90 4.32 -5.86
C LEU A 97 2.36 2.94 -6.30
N ILE A 98 3.50 2.88 -6.99
CA ILE A 98 4.08 1.61 -7.45
C ILE A 98 4.49 0.76 -6.23
N VAL A 99 5.20 1.36 -5.27
CA VAL A 99 5.67 0.63 -4.08
C VAL A 99 4.51 0.07 -3.26
N GLU A 100 3.51 0.90 -2.95
CA GLU A 100 2.33 0.44 -2.19
C GLU A 100 1.43 -0.48 -3.02
N GLY A 101 1.33 -0.26 -4.34
CA GLY A 101 0.62 -1.17 -5.24
C GLY A 101 1.20 -2.57 -5.25
N LEU A 102 2.54 -2.70 -5.25
CA LEU A 102 3.21 -4.00 -5.14
C LEU A 102 2.94 -4.67 -3.78
N SER A 103 2.94 -3.90 -2.69
CA SER A 103 2.58 -4.37 -1.35
C SER A 103 1.15 -4.95 -1.31
N VAL A 104 0.20 -4.26 -1.92
CA VAL A 104 -1.19 -4.71 -2.04
C VAL A 104 -1.30 -6.03 -2.81
N ILE A 105 -0.58 -6.17 -3.94
CA ILE A 105 -0.55 -7.41 -4.73
C ILE A 105 0.00 -8.58 -3.90
N GLU A 106 1.04 -8.34 -3.10
CA GLU A 106 1.60 -9.35 -2.20
C GLU A 106 0.57 -9.81 -1.16
N ASN A 107 -0.17 -8.87 -0.55
CA ASN A 107 -1.23 -9.17 0.41
C ASN A 107 -2.35 -10.01 -0.22
N PHE A 108 -2.77 -9.70 -1.45
CA PHE A 108 -3.76 -10.51 -2.16
C PHE A 108 -3.26 -11.91 -2.49
N LYS A 109 -1.98 -12.06 -2.87
CA LYS A 109 -1.38 -13.36 -3.15
C LYS A 109 -1.38 -14.26 -1.91
N LYS A 110 -1.04 -13.69 -0.74
CA LYS A 110 -1.09 -14.41 0.56
C LYS A 110 -2.50 -14.91 0.89
N LYS A 111 -3.53 -14.10 0.62
CA LYS A 111 -4.94 -14.50 0.81
C LYS A 111 -5.33 -15.68 -0.10
N LYS A 112 -4.89 -15.68 -1.36
CA LYS A 112 -5.19 -16.77 -2.31
C LYS A 112 -4.44 -18.06 -1.99
N SER A 113 -3.15 -17.97 -1.64
CA SER A 113 -2.34 -19.16 -1.31
C SER A 113 -2.84 -19.85 -0.05
N HIS A 114 -3.19 -19.09 0.99
CA HIS A 114 -3.68 -19.65 2.24
C HIS A 114 -5.07 -20.32 2.08
N ALA A 115 -5.95 -19.74 1.27
CA ALA A 115 -7.24 -20.37 0.96
C ALA A 115 -7.07 -21.70 0.19
N ALA A 116 -6.14 -21.73 -0.78
CA ALA A 116 -5.83 -22.94 -1.53
C ALA A 116 -5.20 -24.03 -0.65
N GLU A 117 -4.28 -23.66 0.25
CA GLU A 117 -3.65 -24.60 1.18
C GLU A 117 -4.65 -25.22 2.16
N VAL A 118 -5.59 -24.41 2.70
CA VAL A 118 -6.65 -24.90 3.58
C VAL A 118 -7.62 -25.82 2.83
N ALA A 119 -7.94 -25.51 1.57
CA ALA A 119 -8.78 -26.37 0.74
C ALA A 119 -8.09 -27.70 0.39
N ASP A 120 -6.79 -27.68 0.05
CA ASP A 120 -5.99 -28.89 -0.20
C ASP A 120 -5.90 -29.77 1.06
N LEU A 121 -5.69 -29.17 2.24
CA LEU A 121 -5.72 -29.88 3.52
C LEU A 121 -7.09 -30.51 3.79
N ALA A 122 -8.18 -29.81 3.52
CA ALA A 122 -9.53 -30.34 3.68
C ALA A 122 -9.80 -31.52 2.72
N MET A 123 -9.36 -31.41 1.45
CA MET A 123 -9.47 -32.51 0.47
C MET A 123 -8.69 -33.74 0.92
N ARG A 124 -7.44 -33.58 1.37
CA ARG A 124 -6.63 -34.68 1.89
C ARG A 124 -7.26 -35.35 3.10
N ILE A 125 -7.94 -34.59 3.97
CA ILE A 125 -8.68 -35.16 5.11
C ILE A 125 -9.90 -35.97 4.64
N THR A 126 -10.61 -35.51 3.61
CA THR A 126 -11.76 -36.24 3.06
C THR A 126 -11.38 -37.45 2.19
N GLU A 127 -10.21 -37.43 1.57
CA GLU A 127 -9.67 -38.56 0.79
C GLU A 127 -9.14 -39.69 1.69
N CYS A 128 -8.82 -39.40 2.96
CA CYS A 128 -8.50 -40.44 3.92
C CYS A 128 -9.71 -41.35 4.16
N ALA A 129 -9.66 -42.57 3.63
CA ALA A 129 -10.71 -43.58 3.72
C ALA A 129 -10.89 -44.16 5.14
N THR A 130 -9.98 -43.88 6.08
CA THR A 130 -10.06 -44.37 7.47
C THR A 130 -9.89 -43.25 8.51
N PRO A 131 -10.63 -43.29 9.63
CA PRO A 131 -10.61 -42.25 10.67
C PRO A 131 -9.26 -42.13 11.39
N GLU A 132 -8.42 -43.16 11.33
CA GLU A 132 -7.10 -43.22 11.98
C GLU A 132 -6.04 -42.39 11.24
N GLU A 133 -6.09 -42.34 9.91
CA GLU A 133 -5.20 -41.51 9.08
C GLU A 133 -5.55 -40.03 9.21
N ALA A 134 -6.85 -39.71 9.22
CA ALA A 134 -7.34 -38.35 9.49
C ALA A 134 -6.88 -37.87 10.88
N GLN A 135 -6.93 -38.72 11.91
CA GLN A 135 -6.42 -38.39 13.24
C GLN A 135 -4.91 -38.14 13.27
N LYS A 136 -4.11 -38.90 12.50
CA LYS A 136 -2.67 -38.65 12.36
C LYS A 136 -2.38 -37.29 11.73
N ILE A 137 -3.07 -36.93 10.64
CA ILE A 137 -2.90 -35.62 9.98
C ILE A 137 -3.27 -34.48 10.93
N ILE A 138 -4.39 -34.60 11.65
CA ILE A 138 -4.81 -33.61 12.66
C ILE A 138 -3.77 -33.49 13.79
N LYS A 139 -3.16 -34.60 14.23
CA LYS A 139 -2.10 -34.60 15.24
C LYS A 139 -0.85 -33.86 14.76
N THR A 140 -0.41 -34.14 13.53
CA THR A 140 0.75 -33.48 12.93
C THR A 140 0.52 -31.97 12.77
N ILE A 141 -0.69 -31.54 12.38
CA ILE A 141 -1.07 -30.11 12.35
C ILE A 141 -1.02 -29.51 13.76
N LYS A 142 -1.57 -30.20 14.76
CA LYS A 142 -1.63 -29.71 16.15
C LYS A 142 -0.26 -29.62 16.82
N GLU A 143 0.69 -30.46 16.40
CA GLU A 143 2.07 -30.44 16.86
C GLU A 143 2.93 -29.41 16.10
N GLY A 144 2.68 -29.21 14.79
CA GLY A 144 3.32 -28.15 14.00
C GLY A 144 2.92 -26.73 14.42
N VAL A 145 1.68 -26.54 14.90
CA VAL A 145 1.17 -25.25 15.43
C VAL A 145 1.73 -24.92 16.83
N LYS A 146 2.39 -25.86 17.51
CA LYS A 146 2.94 -25.67 18.87
C LYS A 146 4.37 -25.12 18.91
N LYS A 147 5.00 -24.84 17.77
CA LYS A 147 6.33 -24.20 17.69
C LYS A 147 6.23 -22.73 17.35
#